data_AF-A0AAD9NZC7-F1
#
_entry.id   AF-A0AAD9NZC7-F1
#
_cell.length_a   1.000
_cell.length_b   1.000
_cell.length_c   1.000
_cell.angle_alpha   90.00
_cell.angle_beta   90.00
_cell.angle_gamma   90.00
#
_symmetry.space_group_name_H-M   'P 1'
#
loop_
_entity.id
_entity.type
_entity.pdbx_description
1 polymer ?
#
loop_
_entity_poly.entity_id
_entity_poly.type
_entity_poly.pdbx_seq_one_letter_code
_entity_poly.pdbx_strand_id
1 'polypeptide(L)'
;MFKQKDERKTTWMHPRSRHWHMIDFVITRCRDKMDIHSTRAMRGANCWADHQMLRSKVAFKLRQKHNRQRTNKPTKLNTAKLSTISHRESFEQEMDSALAQWEEKESSTPDEEWAALQQVVYNTAKTYIGKQRENTRTDSTPTTRSSRLL
;
A
#
# COMPACT_ATOMS: atom_id res chain seq x y z
N MET A 1 13.91 15.98 -29.30
CA MET A 1 12.56 16.24 -28.73
C MET A 1 11.57 15.36 -29.48
N PHE A 2 10.51 14.86 -28.85
CA PHE A 2 9.63 13.86 -29.49
C PHE A 2 8.92 14.44 -30.72
N LYS A 3 8.98 13.74 -31.86
CA LYS A 3 8.20 14.11 -33.04
C LYS A 3 6.75 13.71 -32.82
N GLN A 4 5.84 14.68 -32.77
CA GLN A 4 4.42 14.48 -32.50
C GLN A 4 3.57 15.42 -33.36
N LYS A 5 2.34 14.99 -33.66
CA LYS A 5 1.32 15.86 -34.25
C LYS A 5 1.01 17.02 -33.32
N ASP A 6 0.70 18.19 -33.86
CA ASP A 6 0.45 19.40 -33.05
C ASP A 6 -0.72 19.25 -32.08
N GLU A 7 -1.74 18.50 -32.49
CA GLU A 7 -2.89 18.14 -31.65
C GLU A 7 -2.53 17.38 -30.36
N ARG A 8 -1.30 16.86 -30.25
CA ARG A 8 -0.79 16.13 -29.09
C ARG A 8 0.19 16.95 -28.25
N LYS A 9 0.44 18.20 -28.62
CA LYS A 9 1.38 19.11 -27.93
C LYS A 9 0.66 20.09 -27.01
N THR A 10 -0.62 20.34 -27.24
CA THR A 10 -1.43 21.29 -26.49
C THR A 10 -2.30 20.58 -25.47
N THR A 11 -2.55 21.22 -24.33
CA THR A 11 -3.27 20.59 -23.21
C THR A 11 -4.51 21.35 -22.80
N TRP A 12 -4.73 22.57 -23.28
CA TRP A 12 -5.89 23.37 -22.91
C TRP A 12 -6.39 24.16 -24.10
N MET A 13 -7.71 24.35 -24.20
CA MET A 13 -8.32 25.16 -25.25
C MET A 13 -9.01 26.36 -24.61
N HIS A 14 -8.59 27.57 -24.98
CA HIS A 14 -9.22 28.78 -24.49
C HIS A 14 -10.71 28.84 -24.94
N PRO A 15 -11.69 28.93 -24.02
CA PRO A 15 -13.11 28.75 -24.35
C PRO A 15 -13.64 29.75 -25.38
N ARG A 16 -13.17 31.00 -25.35
CA ARG A 16 -13.68 32.07 -26.23
C ARG A 16 -13.00 32.10 -27.60
N SER A 17 -11.69 31.89 -27.66
CA SER A 17 -10.92 31.99 -28.92
C SER A 17 -10.74 30.66 -29.62
N ARG A 18 -11.05 29.54 -28.94
CA ARG A 18 -10.83 28.16 -29.41
C ARG A 18 -9.38 27.88 -29.79
N HIS A 19 -8.45 28.67 -29.26
CA HIS A 19 -7.02 28.46 -29.46
C HIS A 19 -6.49 27.43 -28.47
N TRP A 20 -5.63 26.54 -28.95
CA TRP A 20 -5.01 25.50 -28.13
C TRP A 20 -3.68 25.99 -27.57
N HIS A 21 -3.51 25.87 -26.26
CA HIS A 21 -2.30 26.26 -25.53
C HIS A 21 -1.65 25.04 -24.87
N MET A 22 -0.34 25.12 -24.68
CA MET A 22 0.44 24.19 -23.87
C MET A 22 0.72 24.85 -22.53
N ILE A 23 -0.02 24.47 -21.49
CA ILE A 23 0.11 25.04 -20.13
C ILE A 23 0.42 23.99 -19.07
N ASP A 24 0.31 22.71 -19.41
CA ASP A 24 0.66 21.59 -18.54
C ASP A 24 2.00 20.98 -18.95
N PHE A 25 2.83 20.61 -17.98
CA PHE A 25 4.20 20.13 -18.21
C PHE A 25 4.54 18.92 -17.35
N VAL A 26 5.38 18.04 -17.88
CA VAL A 26 6.09 17.02 -17.11
C VAL A 26 7.55 17.43 -17.04
N ILE A 27 8.00 17.82 -15.84
CA ILE A 27 9.37 18.28 -15.59
C ILE A 27 10.23 17.10 -15.14
N THR A 28 11.41 16.96 -15.73
CA THR A 28 12.41 15.94 -15.35
C THR A 28 13.79 16.57 -15.18
N ARG A 29 14.67 15.91 -14.44
CA ARG A 29 16.07 16.31 -14.33
C ARG A 29 16.78 16.11 -15.66
N CYS A 30 17.73 16.98 -16.01
CA CYS A 30 18.48 16.88 -17.27
C CYS A 30 19.15 15.51 -17.47
N ARG A 31 19.72 14.93 -16.39
CA ARG A 31 20.36 13.60 -16.42
C ARG A 31 19.40 12.44 -16.68
N ASP A 32 18.11 12.61 -16.35
CA ASP A 32 17.07 11.57 -16.49
C ASP A 32 16.25 11.79 -17.78
N LYS A 33 16.65 12.72 -18.65
CA LYS A 33 15.94 13.04 -19.90
C LYS A 33 15.90 11.85 -20.87
N MET A 34 16.93 11.01 -20.87
CA MET A 34 17.01 9.83 -21.73
C MET A 34 16.01 8.73 -21.34
N ASP A 35 15.52 8.75 -20.10
CA ASP A 35 14.51 7.82 -19.61
C ASP A 35 13.09 8.21 -20.06
N ILE A 36 12.89 9.44 -20.58
CA ILE A 36 11.60 9.88 -21.10
C ILE A 36 11.48 9.41 -22.55
N HIS A 37 10.54 8.49 -22.82
CA HIS A 37 10.32 7.94 -24.16
C HIS A 37 9.30 8.72 -24.98
N SER A 38 8.30 9.32 -24.32
CA SER A 38 7.31 10.17 -25.01
C SER A 38 6.48 10.96 -24.01
N THR A 39 6.22 12.24 -24.26
CA THR A 39 5.24 13.05 -23.51
C THR A 39 4.21 13.59 -24.47
N ARG A 40 2.91 13.31 -24.29
CA ARG A 40 1.84 13.72 -25.22
C ARG A 40 0.53 14.02 -24.52
N ALA A 41 -0.24 14.96 -25.03
CA ALA A 41 -1.63 15.16 -24.65
C ALA A 41 -2.51 14.00 -25.16
N MET A 42 -3.45 13.57 -24.32
CA MET A 42 -4.37 12.46 -24.57
C MET A 42 -5.76 13.02 -24.90
N ARG A 43 -6.09 13.03 -26.20
CA ARG A 43 -7.42 13.41 -26.68
C ARG A 43 -8.44 12.33 -26.31
N GLY A 44 -9.62 12.73 -25.82
CA GLY A 44 -10.71 11.81 -25.48
C GLY A 44 -10.68 11.27 -24.04
N ALA A 45 -9.65 11.60 -23.24
CA ALA A 45 -9.71 11.42 -21.79
C ALA A 45 -10.61 12.52 -21.22
N ASN A 46 -11.92 12.28 -21.17
CA ASN A 46 -12.88 13.25 -20.62
C ASN A 46 -12.76 13.26 -19.09
N CYS A 47 -11.90 14.14 -18.58
CA CYS A 47 -11.68 14.30 -17.13
C CYS A 47 -12.59 15.38 -16.53
N TRP A 48 -13.68 15.75 -17.22
CA TRP A 48 -14.57 16.86 -16.83
C TRP A 48 -13.88 18.23 -16.71
N ALA A 49 -12.66 18.34 -17.24
CA ALA A 49 -11.88 19.57 -17.30
C ALA A 49 -11.80 20.07 -18.75
N ASP A 50 -11.66 21.38 -18.91
CA ASP A 50 -11.24 22.07 -20.12
C ASP A 50 -9.78 21.75 -20.53
N HIS A 51 -9.12 20.88 -19.76
CA HIS A 51 -7.80 20.32 -20.00
C HIS A 51 -7.83 18.91 -20.60
N GLN A 52 -6.88 18.65 -21.50
CA GLN A 52 -6.49 17.31 -21.95
C GLN A 52 -5.45 16.72 -21.00
N MET A 53 -5.62 15.44 -20.67
CA MET A 53 -4.66 14.72 -19.85
C MET A 53 -3.29 14.65 -20.53
N LEU A 54 -2.24 15.15 -19.88
CA LEU A 54 -0.86 15.01 -20.33
C LEU A 54 -0.27 13.69 -19.83
N ARG A 55 0.25 12.86 -20.75
CA ARG A 55 0.83 11.55 -20.41
C ARG A 55 2.29 11.46 -20.83
N SER A 56 3.16 11.06 -19.89
CA SER A 56 4.55 10.71 -20.17
C SER A 56 4.79 9.21 -20.03
N LYS A 57 5.51 8.62 -20.99
CA LYS A 57 6.05 7.25 -20.93
C LYS A 57 7.50 7.37 -20.50
N VAL A 58 7.83 6.82 -19.34
CA VAL A 58 9.16 6.95 -18.73
C VAL A 58 9.69 5.58 -18.34
N ALA A 59 10.99 5.36 -18.50
CA ALA A 59 11.73 4.19 -18.05
C ALA A 59 12.67 4.56 -16.89
N PHE A 60 12.13 4.75 -15.68
CA PHE A 60 12.95 5.01 -14.50
C PHE A 60 13.12 3.74 -13.67
N LYS A 61 14.34 3.52 -13.14
CA LYS A 61 14.62 2.45 -12.19
C LYS A 61 14.36 2.95 -10.78
N LEU A 62 13.33 2.42 -10.13
CA LEU A 62 13.16 2.58 -8.69
C LEU A 62 14.26 1.79 -7.99
N ARG A 63 15.16 2.48 -7.29
CA ARG A 63 16.07 1.80 -6.38
C ARG A 63 15.22 1.17 -5.28
N GLN A 64 15.32 -0.15 -5.14
CA GLN A 64 14.72 -0.84 -4.01
C GLN A 64 15.29 -0.20 -2.74
N LYS A 65 14.42 0.37 -1.91
CA LYS A 65 14.82 0.88 -0.61
C LYS A 65 15.40 -0.32 0.15
N HIS A 66 16.72 -0.32 0.36
CA HIS A 66 17.33 -1.31 1.23
C HIS A 66 16.78 -1.06 2.62
N ASN A 67 15.86 -1.91 3.07
CA ASN A 67 15.42 -1.90 4.47
C ASN A 67 16.63 -2.30 5.30
N ARG A 68 17.33 -1.31 5.87
CA ARG A 68 18.46 -1.52 6.78
C ARG A 68 18.03 -2.12 8.12
N GLN A 69 16.73 -2.08 8.41
CA GLN A 69 16.14 -2.74 9.57
C GLN A 69 15.06 -3.69 9.07
N ARG A 70 15.19 -4.98 9.42
CA ARG A 70 14.01 -5.83 9.59
C ARG A 70 13.26 -5.22 10.77
N THR A 71 12.48 -4.17 10.53
CA THR A 71 11.49 -3.74 11.51
C THR A 71 10.65 -4.98 11.79
N ASN A 72 10.60 -5.43 13.05
CA ASN A 72 9.75 -6.54 13.46
C ASN A 72 8.37 -6.24 12.89
N LYS A 73 7.94 -7.00 11.88
CA LYS A 73 6.60 -6.81 11.33
C LYS A 73 5.64 -7.07 12.49
N PRO A 74 4.62 -6.22 12.70
CA PRO A 74 3.64 -6.46 13.75
C PRO A 74 3.07 -7.86 13.52
N THR A 75 3.26 -8.75 14.50
CA THR A 75 2.80 -10.13 14.36
C THR A 75 1.28 -10.12 14.39
N LYS A 76 0.64 -10.58 13.31
CA LYS A 76 -0.82 -10.65 13.24
C LYS A 76 -1.35 -11.70 14.22
N LEU A 77 -2.53 -11.45 14.79
CA LEU A 77 -3.26 -12.46 15.57
C LEU A 77 -3.83 -13.54 14.64
N ASN A 78 -3.91 -14.77 15.13
CA ASN A 78 -4.37 -15.92 14.35
C ASN A 78 -5.91 -16.00 14.27
N THR A 79 -6.54 -15.04 13.61
CA THR A 79 -8.02 -14.96 13.51
C THR A 79 -8.66 -16.19 12.87
N ALA A 80 -7.89 -17.04 12.18
CA ALA A 80 -8.38 -18.31 11.64
C ALA A 80 -8.94 -19.24 12.71
N LYS A 81 -8.45 -19.19 13.96
CA LYS A 81 -9.02 -20.00 15.06
C LYS A 81 -10.48 -19.68 15.37
N LEU A 82 -10.92 -18.45 15.08
CA LEU A 82 -12.31 -18.02 15.31
C LEU A 82 -13.29 -18.55 14.25
N SER A 83 -12.81 -19.27 13.24
CA SER A 83 -13.69 -19.95 12.27
C SER A 83 -14.43 -21.14 12.88
N THR A 84 -13.94 -21.67 14.01
CA THR A 84 -14.57 -22.75 14.76
C THR A 84 -15.53 -22.19 15.81
N ILE A 85 -16.79 -22.63 15.80
CA ILE A 85 -17.84 -22.13 16.70
C ILE A 85 -17.44 -22.26 18.18
N SER A 86 -16.93 -23.43 18.60
CA SER A 86 -16.47 -23.64 19.98
C SER A 86 -15.36 -22.67 20.40
N HIS A 87 -14.41 -22.36 19.51
CA HIS A 87 -13.38 -21.36 19.81
C HIS A 87 -13.93 -19.94 19.87
N ARG A 88 -15.02 -19.65 19.15
CA ARG A 88 -15.70 -18.35 19.22
C ARG A 88 -16.40 -18.17 20.55
N GLU A 89 -17.19 -19.16 20.98
CA GLU A 89 -17.93 -19.11 22.24
C GLU A 89 -17.02 -19.00 23.46
N SER A 90 -15.95 -19.79 23.51
CA SER A 90 -14.97 -19.68 24.60
C SER A 90 -14.20 -18.35 24.56
N PHE A 91 -13.95 -17.78 23.38
CA PHE A 91 -13.33 -16.46 23.27
C PHE A 91 -14.28 -15.33 23.72
N GLU A 92 -15.57 -15.43 23.39
CA GLU A 92 -16.61 -14.51 23.86
C GLU A 92 -16.67 -14.52 25.39
N GLN A 93 -16.72 -15.70 26.02
CA GLN A 93 -16.72 -15.83 27.49
C GLN A 93 -15.47 -15.24 28.15
N GLU A 94 -14.30 -15.46 27.56
CA GLU A 94 -13.04 -14.91 28.07
C GLU A 94 -13.00 -13.38 27.92
N MET A 95 -13.54 -12.84 26.82
CA MET A 95 -13.62 -11.41 26.58
C MET A 95 -14.60 -10.73 27.55
N ASP A 96 -15.78 -11.33 27.75
CA ASP A 96 -16.79 -10.83 28.70
C ASP A 96 -16.22 -10.82 30.13
N SER A 97 -15.49 -11.87 30.51
CA SER A 97 -14.82 -11.94 31.81
C SER A 97 -13.74 -10.88 31.97
N ALA A 98 -12.93 -10.64 30.93
CA ALA A 98 -11.88 -9.62 30.95
C ALA A 98 -12.46 -8.19 30.99
N LEU A 99 -13.57 -7.94 30.30
CA LEU A 99 -14.24 -6.64 30.29
C LEU A 99 -15.04 -6.40 31.59
N ALA A 100 -15.59 -7.44 32.22
CA ALA A 100 -16.25 -7.32 33.51
C ALA A 100 -15.29 -6.95 34.66
N GLN A 101 -14.00 -7.31 34.52
CA GLN A 101 -12.94 -6.91 35.46
C GLN A 101 -12.34 -5.53 35.15
N TRP A 102 -12.72 -4.93 34.02
CA TRP A 102 -12.23 -3.62 33.61
C TRP A 102 -13.13 -2.53 34.21
N GLU A 103 -12.56 -1.72 35.09
CA GLU A 103 -13.23 -0.56 35.68
C GLU A 103 -12.75 0.74 35.01
N GLU A 104 -13.70 1.60 34.67
CA GLU A 104 -13.45 2.95 34.18
C GLU A 104 -12.85 3.80 35.30
N LYS A 105 -11.74 4.49 35.02
CA LYS A 105 -11.11 5.38 35.99
C LYS A 105 -11.65 6.79 35.77
N GLU A 106 -12.46 7.29 36.71
CA GLU A 106 -13.08 8.63 36.68
C GLU A 106 -12.12 9.84 36.48
N SER A 107 -10.80 9.64 36.52
CA SER A 107 -9.78 10.69 36.42
C SER A 107 -8.89 10.56 35.18
N SER A 108 -9.21 9.65 34.25
CA SER A 108 -8.44 9.43 33.04
C SER A 108 -8.93 10.29 31.87
N THR A 109 -8.02 10.63 30.96
CA THR A 109 -8.40 11.28 29.71
C THR A 109 -9.00 10.25 28.75
N PRO A 110 -9.88 10.65 27.81
CA PRO A 110 -10.48 9.71 26.86
C PRO A 110 -9.46 8.90 26.03
N ASP A 111 -8.29 9.49 25.73
CA ASP A 111 -7.21 8.81 25.00
C ASP A 111 -6.54 7.72 25.86
N GLU A 112 -6.40 7.95 27.17
CA GLU A 112 -5.85 6.98 28.11
C GLU A 112 -6.81 5.82 28.37
N GLU A 113 -8.11 6.12 28.51
CA GLU A 113 -9.16 5.11 28.64
C GLU A 113 -9.24 4.22 27.40
N TRP A 114 -9.21 4.83 26.21
CA TRP A 114 -9.18 4.09 24.95
C TRP A 114 -7.94 3.22 24.83
N ALA A 115 -6.76 3.74 25.19
CA ALA A 115 -5.53 2.95 25.19
C ALA A 115 -5.60 1.77 26.17
N ALA A 116 -6.18 1.97 27.35
CA ALA A 116 -6.37 0.91 28.34
C ALA A 116 -7.33 -0.18 27.82
N LEU A 117 -8.48 0.21 27.27
CA LEU A 117 -9.44 -0.73 26.66
C LEU A 117 -8.79 -1.53 25.52
N GLN A 118 -8.07 -0.84 24.62
CA GLN A 118 -7.34 -1.50 23.54
C GLN A 118 -6.34 -2.54 24.06
N GLN A 119 -5.63 -2.24 25.16
CA GLN A 119 -4.69 -3.18 25.77
C GLN A 119 -5.39 -4.41 26.34
N VAL A 120 -6.51 -4.24 27.03
CA VAL A 120 -7.30 -5.36 27.58
C VAL A 120 -7.74 -6.26 26.43
N VAL A 121 -8.44 -5.71 25.44
CA VAL A 121 -8.95 -6.46 24.28
C VAL A 121 -7.81 -7.17 23.53
N TYR A 122 -6.70 -6.47 23.28
CA TYR A 122 -5.57 -7.02 22.55
C TYR A 122 -4.87 -8.14 23.32
N ASN A 123 -4.67 -7.99 24.63
CA ASN A 123 -4.00 -9.00 25.45
C ASN A 123 -4.86 -10.25 25.60
N THR A 124 -6.17 -10.10 25.82
CA THR A 124 -7.11 -11.23 25.85
C THR A 124 -7.10 -11.99 24.53
N ALA A 125 -7.21 -11.27 23.40
CA ALA A 125 -7.13 -11.87 22.07
C ALA A 125 -5.78 -12.55 21.81
N LYS A 126 -4.67 -11.95 22.25
CA LYS A 126 -3.33 -12.50 22.10
C LYS A 126 -3.12 -13.76 22.94
N THR A 127 -3.67 -13.82 24.15
CA THR A 127 -3.58 -15.00 25.02
C THR A 127 -4.39 -16.16 24.47
N TYR A 128 -5.65 -15.92 24.08
CA TYR A 128 -6.55 -16.97 23.61
C TYR A 128 -6.22 -17.43 22.17
N ILE A 129 -6.20 -16.48 21.23
CA ILE A 129 -6.09 -16.76 19.80
C ILE A 129 -4.61 -16.95 19.41
N GLY A 130 -3.70 -16.21 20.04
CA GLY A 130 -2.27 -16.29 19.75
C GLY A 130 -1.89 -15.63 18.43
N LYS A 131 -0.60 -15.70 18.11
CA LYS A 131 -0.01 -15.11 16.90
C LYS A 131 -0.13 -16.06 15.71
N GLN A 132 -0.33 -15.50 14.52
CA GLN A 132 -0.23 -16.23 13.27
C GLN A 132 1.20 -16.74 13.10
N ARG A 133 1.37 -18.04 12.82
CA ARG A 133 2.69 -18.60 12.51
C ARG A 133 3.15 -18.06 11.17
N GLU A 134 4.36 -17.51 11.13
CA GLU A 134 5.01 -17.21 9.85
C GLU A 134 5.41 -18.54 9.22
N ASN A 135 4.87 -18.87 8.06
CA ASN A 135 5.40 -19.95 7.23
C ASN A 135 6.79 -19.53 6.75
N THR A 136 7.81 -19.80 7.54
CA THR A 136 9.19 -19.85 7.04
C THR A 136 9.26 -21.01 6.06
N ARG A 137 9.23 -20.71 4.76
CA ARG A 137 9.69 -21.64 3.72
C ARG A 137 11.10 -22.08 4.11
N THR A 138 11.24 -23.28 4.65
CA THR A 138 12.54 -23.94 4.72
C THR A 138 12.93 -24.27 3.29
N ASP A 139 13.91 -23.55 2.76
CA ASP A 139 14.47 -23.79 1.43
C ASP A 139 15.23 -25.13 1.47
N SER A 140 14.52 -26.23 1.22
CA SER A 140 15.09 -27.57 1.21
C SER A 140 15.81 -27.81 -0.12
N THR A 141 17.14 -27.69 -0.03
CA THR A 141 18.22 -28.30 -0.82
C THR A 141 18.34 -28.02 -2.33
N PRO A 142 19.55 -27.68 -2.81
CA PRO A 142 19.83 -27.49 -4.22
C PRO A 142 19.80 -28.85 -4.94
N THR A 143 18.97 -28.94 -5.97
CA THR A 143 18.99 -30.08 -6.90
C THR A 143 20.30 -30.03 -7.69
N THR A 144 21.18 -31.02 -7.46
CA THR A 144 22.40 -31.23 -8.23
C THR A 144 22.05 -31.43 -9.71
N ARG A 145 22.39 -30.45 -10.55
CA ARG A 145 22.30 -30.58 -12.00
C ARG A 145 23.43 -31.49 -12.48
N SER A 146 23.11 -32.75 -12.75
CA SER A 146 24.00 -33.71 -13.41
C SER A 146 24.38 -33.16 -14.80
N SER A 147 25.68 -32.96 -15.00
CA SER A 147 26.30 -32.72 -16.30
C SER A 147 26.16 -33.98 -17.14
N ARG A 148 25.50 -33.88 -18.30
CA ARG A 148 25.62 -34.85 -19.38
C ARG A 148 26.31 -34.16 -20.55
N LEU A 149 27.55 -34.57 -20.78
CA LEU A 149 28.26 -34.42 -22.05
C LEU A 149 27.46 -35.15 -23.13
N LEU A 150 27.14 -34.45 -24.21
CA LEU A 150 27.35 -34.85 -25.62
C LEU A 150 27.41 -33.56 -26.45
#